data_AF-W6AIU3-F1
#
_entry.id   AF-W6AIU3-F1
#
_cell.length_a   1.000
_cell.length_b   1.000
_cell.length_c   1.000
_cell.angle_alpha   90.00
_cell.angle_beta   90.00
_cell.angle_gamma   90.00
#
_symmetry.space_group_name_H-M   'P 1'
#
loop_
_entity.id
_entity.type
_entity.pdbx_description
1 polymer ?
#
loop_
_entity_poly.entity_id
_entity_poly.type
_entity_poly.pdbx_seq_one_letter_code
_entity_poly.pdbx_strand_id
1 'polypeptide(L)'
;MKKFASNFKQLIVIEWKILLYRFGIFVVGWYLFTLAIALYTPTMVGASQIDFTIFAFLGVFSNSKIDGAGSITNALGQYSTYLLLMYVVMMVITVIMGAINTALDFKKNKNVEKIYWYILFVIGDIISLFIIPLGVQMQFLYITDAIYANLSEKAANYLRIWIFVIAFLTYCISIALMVYCSIMPGVYNSIAEESRKLTKMSYQASRVLWDFLLIVPGVLILIIVNWDATIKLNFLINYLSFGTIFFIFLTGPIVNQILKLFNKFYNIKSKTQELYNKKPQIIV
;
A
#
# COMPACT_ATOMS: atom_id res chain seq x y z
N MET A 1 -9.50 -31.87 8.94
CA MET A 1 -9.64 -31.22 7.61
C MET A 1 -11.09 -31.09 7.14
N LYS A 2 -11.91 -32.14 7.07
CA LYS A 2 -13.32 -32.03 6.61
C LYS A 2 -14.18 -31.03 7.43
N LYS A 3 -14.10 -31.06 8.76
CA LYS A 3 -14.81 -30.11 9.66
C LYS A 3 -14.36 -28.66 9.46
N PHE A 4 -13.05 -28.44 9.23
CA PHE A 4 -12.47 -27.12 8.95
C PHE A 4 -13.00 -26.55 7.63
N ALA A 5 -12.97 -27.34 6.55
CA ALA A 5 -13.46 -26.93 5.23
C ALA A 5 -14.98 -26.63 5.25
N SER A 6 -15.77 -27.42 5.98
CA SER A 6 -17.20 -27.19 6.15
C SER A 6 -17.50 -25.87 6.85
N ASN A 7 -16.80 -25.59 7.96
CA ASN A 7 -17.00 -24.35 8.72
C ASN A 7 -16.55 -23.11 7.93
N PHE A 8 -15.45 -23.23 7.18
CA PHE A 8 -14.97 -22.16 6.30
C PHE A 8 -15.95 -21.85 5.16
N LYS A 9 -16.51 -22.90 4.53
CA LYS A 9 -17.54 -22.75 3.50
C LYS A 9 -18.79 -22.07 4.05
N GLN A 10 -19.22 -22.42 5.26
CA GLN A 10 -20.37 -21.77 5.92
C GLN A 10 -20.11 -20.28 6.18
N LEU A 11 -18.91 -19.89 6.61
CA LEU A 11 -18.56 -18.48 6.79
C LEU A 11 -18.72 -17.70 5.48
N ILE A 12 -18.18 -18.22 4.37
CA ILE A 12 -18.32 -17.58 3.04
C ILE A 12 -19.79 -17.49 2.61
N VAL A 13 -20.56 -18.57 2.74
CA VAL A 13 -21.97 -18.60 2.32
C VAL A 13 -22.86 -17.69 3.17
N ILE A 14 -22.50 -17.43 4.43
CA ILE A 14 -23.27 -16.54 5.29
C ILE A 14 -22.91 -15.08 5.02
N GLU A 15 -21.64 -14.81 4.70
CA GLU A 15 -21.12 -13.44 4.64
C GLU A 15 -20.94 -12.89 3.22
N TRP A 16 -21.25 -13.67 2.18
CA TRP A 16 -20.96 -13.31 0.78
C TRP A 16 -21.45 -11.90 0.39
N LYS A 17 -22.60 -11.43 0.91
CA LYS A 17 -23.11 -10.08 0.63
C LYS A 17 -22.21 -8.99 1.20
N ILE A 18 -21.70 -9.18 2.42
CA ILE A 18 -20.75 -8.25 3.04
C ILE A 18 -19.40 -8.33 2.32
N LEU A 19 -18.95 -9.55 2.01
CA LEU A 19 -17.72 -9.77 1.28
C LEU A 19 -17.76 -9.07 -0.09
N LEU A 20 -18.89 -9.13 -0.79
CA LEU A 20 -19.11 -8.44 -2.06
C LEU A 20 -19.06 -6.92 -1.92
N TYR A 21 -19.70 -6.35 -0.88
CA TYR A 21 -19.64 -4.91 -0.61
C TYR A 21 -18.20 -4.46 -0.31
N ARG A 22 -17.49 -5.21 0.53
CA ARG A 22 -16.08 -4.95 0.86
C ARG A 22 -15.18 -5.08 -0.38
N PHE A 23 -15.45 -6.05 -1.25
CA PHE A 23 -14.76 -6.20 -2.52
C PHE A 23 -15.03 -5.01 -3.46
N GLY A 24 -16.26 -4.52 -3.56
CA GLY A 24 -16.59 -3.32 -4.34
C GLY A 24 -15.82 -2.07 -3.85
N ILE A 25 -15.76 -1.86 -2.53
CA ILE A 25 -14.95 -0.79 -1.92
C ILE A 25 -13.47 -0.98 -2.25
N PHE A 26 -12.96 -2.22 -2.17
CA PHE A 26 -11.59 -2.53 -2.51
C PHE A 26 -11.28 -2.19 -3.96
N VAL A 27 -12.13 -2.55 -4.92
CA VAL A 27 -11.92 -2.26 -6.35
C VAL A 27 -11.81 -0.75 -6.60
N VAL A 28 -12.68 0.05 -5.97
CA VAL A 28 -12.61 1.52 -6.04
C VAL A 28 -11.31 2.03 -5.42
N GLY A 29 -10.95 1.54 -4.22
CA GLY A 29 -9.69 1.88 -3.56
C GLY A 29 -8.49 1.52 -4.42
N TRP A 30 -8.42 0.31 -4.97
CA TRP A 30 -7.36 -0.15 -5.84
C TRP A 30 -7.21 0.72 -7.09
N TYR A 31 -8.32 1.03 -7.78
CA TYR A 31 -8.30 1.89 -8.96
C TYR A 31 -7.72 3.27 -8.63
N LEU A 32 -8.22 3.92 -7.57
CA LEU A 32 -7.74 5.23 -7.15
C LEU A 32 -6.27 5.19 -6.68
N PHE A 33 -5.85 4.11 -6.02
CA PHE A 33 -4.47 3.93 -5.57
C PHE A 33 -3.50 3.87 -6.75
N THR A 34 -3.81 3.03 -7.74
CA THR A 34 -2.97 2.89 -8.94
C THR A 34 -2.97 4.14 -9.81
N LEU A 35 -4.12 4.82 -9.92
CA LEU A 35 -4.23 6.12 -10.58
C LEU A 35 -3.36 7.18 -9.87
N ALA A 36 -3.42 7.25 -8.54
CA ALA A 36 -2.64 8.21 -7.77
C ALA A 36 -1.13 8.02 -7.99
N ILE A 37 -0.64 6.78 -7.95
CA ILE A 37 0.77 6.45 -8.26
C ILE A 37 1.14 6.94 -9.65
N ALA A 38 0.31 6.63 -10.64
CA ALA A 38 0.56 7.07 -12.01
C ALA A 38 0.58 8.60 -12.17
N LEU A 39 -0.24 9.33 -11.41
CA LEU A 39 -0.31 10.78 -11.45
C LEU A 39 0.89 11.47 -10.77
N TYR A 40 1.32 11.02 -9.57
CA TYR A 40 2.42 11.71 -8.87
C TYR A 40 3.81 11.29 -9.37
N THR A 41 3.98 10.07 -9.88
CA THR A 41 5.28 9.59 -10.38
C THR A 41 5.95 10.55 -11.38
N PRO A 42 5.26 11.05 -12.43
CA PRO A 42 5.85 11.96 -13.42
C PRO A 42 6.06 13.39 -12.89
N THR A 43 5.61 13.71 -11.68
CA THR A 43 5.72 15.08 -11.15
C THR A 43 7.14 15.44 -10.72
N MET A 44 7.95 14.44 -10.32
CA MET A 44 9.28 14.64 -9.69
C MET A 44 9.26 15.60 -8.48
N VAL A 45 8.08 15.85 -7.91
CA VAL A 45 7.90 16.70 -6.72
C VAL A 45 8.19 15.92 -5.44
N GLY A 46 8.18 14.60 -5.52
CA GLY A 46 8.49 13.63 -4.48
C GLY A 46 7.88 12.28 -4.80
N ALA A 47 8.34 11.24 -4.13
CA ALA A 47 7.91 9.87 -4.35
C ALA A 47 7.44 9.26 -3.02
N SER A 48 6.61 8.22 -3.06
CA SER A 48 6.38 7.47 -1.83
C SER A 48 7.69 6.81 -1.40
N GLN A 49 7.82 6.48 -0.12
CA GLN A 49 8.93 5.73 0.45
C GLN A 49 9.23 4.41 -0.30
N ILE A 50 8.19 3.76 -0.83
CA ILE A 50 8.33 2.54 -1.63
C ILE A 50 8.92 2.89 -2.99
N ASP A 51 8.40 3.93 -3.63
CA ASP A 51 8.88 4.37 -4.95
C ASP A 51 10.31 4.87 -4.91
N PHE A 52 10.68 5.64 -3.88
CA PHE A 52 12.06 6.08 -3.67
C PHE A 52 13.03 4.89 -3.69
N THR A 53 12.69 3.84 -2.93
CA THR A 53 13.49 2.62 -2.87
C THR A 53 13.49 1.90 -4.21
N ILE A 54 12.33 1.73 -4.86
CA ILE A 54 12.24 1.13 -6.20
C ILE A 54 13.10 1.88 -7.21
N PHE A 55 13.06 3.21 -7.19
CA PHE A 55 13.87 4.06 -8.05
C PHE A 55 15.37 3.90 -7.76
N ALA A 56 15.77 3.82 -6.50
CA ALA A 56 17.16 3.53 -6.15
C ALA A 56 17.61 2.16 -6.70
N PHE A 57 16.78 1.13 -6.57
CA PHE A 57 17.05 -0.19 -7.14
C PHE A 57 17.10 -0.17 -8.67
N LEU A 58 16.14 0.49 -9.33
CA LEU A 58 16.09 0.60 -10.79
C LEU A 58 17.34 1.31 -11.32
N GLY A 59 17.76 2.42 -10.72
CA GLY A 59 18.95 3.14 -11.17
C GLY A 59 20.24 2.31 -11.13
N VAL A 60 20.32 1.31 -10.24
CA VAL A 60 21.53 0.50 -10.03
C VAL A 60 21.48 -0.86 -10.72
N PHE A 61 20.35 -1.57 -10.63
CA PHE A 61 20.27 -2.98 -11.00
C PHE A 61 19.50 -3.24 -12.29
N SER A 62 18.87 -2.22 -12.88
CA SER A 62 18.22 -2.36 -14.17
C SER A 62 19.05 -1.77 -15.31
N ASN A 63 18.66 -2.09 -16.54
CA ASN A 63 19.19 -1.41 -17.73
C ASN A 63 18.75 0.07 -17.82
N SER A 64 17.94 0.55 -16.88
CA SER A 64 17.57 1.96 -16.76
C SER A 64 18.82 2.76 -16.41
N LYS A 65 19.12 3.77 -17.22
CA LYS A 65 20.24 4.68 -16.92
C LYS A 65 19.71 5.86 -16.11
N ILE A 66 20.45 6.23 -15.07
CA ILE A 66 20.28 7.55 -14.49
C ILE A 66 20.95 8.57 -15.42
N ASP A 67 20.22 9.63 -15.74
CA ASP A 67 20.75 10.76 -16.49
C ASP A 67 21.53 11.73 -15.57
N GLY A 68 22.19 12.73 -16.17
CA GLY A 68 22.91 13.75 -15.41
C GLY A 68 22.02 14.61 -14.49
N ALA A 69 20.70 14.61 -14.71
CA ALA A 69 19.72 15.29 -13.88
C ALA A 69 19.21 14.42 -12.71
N GLY A 70 19.78 13.22 -12.53
CA GLY A 70 19.37 12.29 -11.47
C GLY A 70 18.00 11.65 -11.72
N SER A 71 17.49 11.69 -12.95
CA SER A 71 16.22 11.06 -13.36
C SER A 71 16.45 9.65 -13.90
N ILE A 72 15.47 8.76 -13.77
CA ILE A 72 15.60 7.38 -14.25
C ILE A 72 14.95 7.26 -15.63
N THR A 73 15.78 7.03 -16.65
CA THR A 73 15.30 6.74 -18.01
C THR A 73 14.73 5.32 -18.09
N ASN A 74 13.62 5.11 -18.80
CA ASN A 74 12.95 3.81 -18.97
C ASN A 74 12.45 3.13 -17.66
N ALA A 75 12.24 3.89 -16.58
CA ALA A 75 11.74 3.35 -15.30
C ALA A 75 10.42 2.56 -15.45
N LEU A 76 9.53 3.02 -16.33
CA LEU A 76 8.17 2.51 -16.49
C LEU A 76 8.11 1.02 -16.89
N GLY A 77 9.07 0.55 -17.70
CA GLY A 77 9.07 -0.82 -18.22
C GLY A 77 9.41 -1.89 -17.18
N GLN A 78 10.11 -1.51 -16.10
CA GLN A 78 10.53 -2.43 -15.04
C GLN A 78 9.97 -2.10 -13.66
N TYR A 79 9.37 -0.90 -13.48
CA TYR A 79 8.81 -0.46 -12.21
C TYR A 79 7.85 -1.48 -11.60
N SER A 80 6.89 -2.01 -12.37
CA SER A 80 5.92 -2.98 -11.86
C SER A 80 6.57 -4.28 -11.35
N THR A 81 7.68 -4.70 -11.95
CA THR A 81 8.44 -5.89 -11.51
C THR A 81 9.12 -5.63 -10.17
N TYR A 82 9.77 -4.47 -10.01
CA TYR A 82 10.42 -4.11 -8.75
C TYR A 82 9.40 -3.84 -7.63
N LEU A 83 8.24 -3.26 -7.97
CA LEU A 83 7.12 -3.11 -7.05
C LEU A 83 6.61 -4.47 -6.57
N LEU A 84 6.43 -5.43 -7.49
CA LEU A 84 6.05 -6.81 -7.15
C LEU A 84 7.09 -7.45 -6.22
N LEU A 85 8.38 -7.33 -6.53
CA LEU A 85 9.46 -7.90 -5.72
C LEU A 85 9.45 -7.34 -4.29
N MET A 86 9.32 -6.01 -4.15
CA MET A 86 9.19 -5.37 -2.85
C MET A 86 7.95 -5.86 -2.09
N TYR A 87 6.82 -5.98 -2.77
CA TYR A 87 5.59 -6.49 -2.16
C TYR A 87 5.72 -7.95 -1.73
N VAL A 88 6.45 -8.79 -2.47
CA VAL A 88 6.75 -10.16 -2.06
C VAL A 88 7.53 -10.18 -0.74
N VAL A 89 8.59 -9.36 -0.61
CA VAL A 89 9.37 -9.27 0.63
C VAL A 89 8.49 -8.82 1.80
N MET A 90 7.69 -7.77 1.59
CA MET A 90 6.78 -7.27 2.61
C MET A 90 5.69 -8.29 2.98
N MET A 91 5.24 -9.09 2.02
CA MET A 91 4.23 -10.14 2.23
C MET A 91 4.80 -11.24 3.13
N VAL A 92 6.04 -11.67 2.89
CA VAL A 92 6.71 -12.65 3.75
C VAL A 92 6.78 -12.14 5.18
N ILE A 93 7.19 -10.89 5.39
CA ILE A 93 7.27 -10.29 6.73
C ILE A 93 5.87 -10.20 7.38
N THR A 94 4.87 -9.77 6.61
CA THR A 94 3.48 -9.68 7.06
C THR A 94 2.95 -11.04 7.49
N VAL A 95 3.21 -12.10 6.71
CA VAL A 95 2.77 -13.47 7.02
C VAL A 95 3.46 -13.99 8.29
N ILE A 96 4.75 -13.70 8.48
CA ILE A 96 5.46 -14.09 9.71
C ILE A 96 4.84 -13.39 10.93
N MET A 97 4.66 -12.07 10.86
CA MET A 97 4.08 -11.30 11.96
C MET A 97 2.64 -11.71 12.27
N GLY A 98 1.81 -11.88 11.24
CA GLY A 98 0.42 -12.31 11.37
C GLY A 98 0.28 -13.72 11.94
N ALA A 99 1.17 -14.64 11.56
CA ALA A 99 1.22 -15.98 12.12
C ALA A 99 1.57 -15.94 13.62
N ILE A 100 2.55 -15.12 14.03
CA ILE A 100 2.91 -14.94 15.44
C ILE A 100 1.72 -14.36 16.22
N ASN A 101 1.08 -13.29 15.73
CA ASN A 101 -0.09 -12.68 16.37
C ASN A 101 -1.24 -13.68 16.54
N THR A 102 -1.49 -14.49 15.52
CA THR A 102 -2.56 -15.48 15.53
C THR A 102 -2.23 -16.64 16.49
N ALA A 103 -0.97 -17.09 16.52
CA ALA A 103 -0.53 -18.13 17.44
C ALA A 103 -0.60 -17.69 18.91
N LEU A 104 -0.19 -16.46 19.22
CA LEU A 104 -0.31 -15.89 20.58
C LEU A 104 -1.77 -15.80 21.02
N ASP A 105 -2.67 -15.37 20.13
CA ASP A 105 -4.10 -15.28 20.42
C ASP A 105 -4.73 -16.66 20.61
N PHE A 106 -4.40 -17.63 19.75
CA PHE A 106 -4.88 -18.99 19.88
C PHE A 106 -4.39 -19.64 21.18
N LYS A 107 -3.13 -19.39 21.58
CA LYS A 107 -2.60 -19.89 22.87
C LYS A 107 -3.40 -19.34 24.05
N LYS A 108 -3.79 -18.07 24.02
CA LYS A 108 -4.51 -17.40 25.11
C LYS A 108 -6.00 -17.68 25.13
N ASN A 109 -6.67 -17.59 23.98
CA ASN A 109 -8.13 -17.54 23.86
C ASN A 109 -8.72 -18.76 23.14
N LYS A 110 -7.90 -19.65 22.57
CA LYS A 110 -8.33 -20.80 21.74
C LYS A 110 -9.27 -20.41 20.58
N ASN A 111 -9.18 -19.17 20.10
CA ASN A 111 -10.06 -18.64 19.06
C ASN A 111 -9.66 -19.15 17.66
N VAL A 112 -10.35 -20.19 17.19
CA VAL A 112 -10.14 -20.76 15.85
C VAL A 112 -10.66 -19.84 14.75
N GLU A 113 -11.64 -18.98 15.05
CA GLU A 113 -12.22 -18.07 14.05
C GLU A 113 -11.20 -17.06 13.52
N LYS A 114 -10.32 -16.58 14.41
CA LYS A 114 -9.24 -15.67 14.04
C LYS A 114 -8.27 -16.29 13.02
N ILE A 115 -8.09 -17.61 13.06
CA ILE A 115 -7.26 -18.34 12.09
C ILE A 115 -7.91 -18.30 10.70
N TYR A 116 -9.23 -18.52 10.61
CA TYR A 116 -9.94 -18.45 9.33
C TYR A 116 -9.88 -17.06 8.71
N TRP A 117 -10.09 -16.01 9.52
CA TRP A 117 -9.98 -14.63 9.08
C TRP A 117 -8.56 -14.27 8.64
N TYR A 118 -7.55 -14.77 9.35
CA TYR A 118 -6.17 -14.58 8.97
C TYR A 118 -5.83 -15.24 7.62
N ILE A 119 -6.35 -16.45 7.36
CA ILE A 119 -6.17 -17.12 6.06
C ILE A 119 -6.83 -16.30 4.94
N LEU A 120 -8.07 -15.83 5.13
CA LEU A 120 -8.75 -14.97 4.16
C LEU A 120 -7.98 -13.69 3.86
N PHE A 121 -7.42 -13.08 4.91
CA PHE A 121 -6.59 -11.89 4.81
C PHE A 121 -5.31 -12.14 4.00
N VAL A 122 -4.60 -13.23 4.29
CA VAL A 122 -3.39 -13.62 3.53
C VAL A 122 -3.71 -13.87 2.06
N ILE A 123 -4.80 -14.57 1.75
CA ILE A 123 -5.26 -14.76 0.36
C ILE A 123 -5.57 -13.41 -0.29
N GLY A 124 -6.26 -12.53 0.43
CA GLY A 124 -6.60 -11.18 -0.02
C GLY A 124 -5.39 -10.32 -0.37
N ASP A 125 -4.35 -10.37 0.45
CA ASP A 125 -3.11 -9.66 0.21
C ASP A 125 -2.27 -10.26 -0.91
N ILE A 126 -2.27 -11.59 -1.08
CA ILE A 126 -1.64 -12.24 -2.25
C ILE A 126 -2.30 -11.77 -3.54
N ILE A 127 -3.63 -11.67 -3.58
CA ILE A 127 -4.33 -11.13 -4.74
C ILE A 127 -3.91 -9.67 -4.97
N SER A 128 -3.90 -8.85 -3.91
CA SER A 128 -3.50 -7.44 -3.99
C SER A 128 -2.06 -7.27 -4.47
N LEU A 129 -1.17 -8.18 -4.09
CA LEU A 129 0.24 -8.21 -4.48
C LEU A 129 0.43 -8.31 -6.00
N PHE A 130 -0.44 -9.01 -6.71
CA PHE A 130 -0.39 -9.09 -8.18
C PHE A 130 -1.21 -7.99 -8.87
N ILE A 131 -2.38 -7.66 -8.33
CA ILE A 131 -3.31 -6.73 -8.99
C ILE A 131 -2.81 -5.28 -8.88
N ILE A 132 -2.15 -4.88 -7.79
CA ILE A 132 -1.63 -3.49 -7.64
C ILE A 132 -0.56 -3.18 -8.72
N PRO A 133 0.53 -3.95 -8.87
CA PRO A 133 1.54 -3.65 -9.90
C PRO A 133 0.98 -3.67 -11.33
N LEU A 134 0.04 -4.58 -11.61
CA LEU A 134 -0.64 -4.65 -12.90
C LEU A 134 -1.53 -3.41 -13.14
N GLY A 135 -2.26 -2.95 -12.12
CA GLY A 135 -3.04 -1.73 -12.20
C GLY A 135 -2.17 -0.50 -12.47
N VAL A 136 -1.03 -0.37 -11.78
CA VAL A 136 -0.09 0.73 -12.05
C VAL A 136 0.45 0.66 -13.49
N GLN A 137 0.80 -0.53 -13.97
CA GLN A 137 1.25 -0.72 -15.36
C GLN A 137 0.20 -0.25 -16.37
N MET A 138 -1.08 -0.58 -16.15
CA MET A 138 -2.16 -0.15 -17.03
C MET A 138 -2.33 1.38 -17.03
N GLN A 139 -2.20 2.03 -15.88
CA GLN A 139 -2.33 3.49 -15.78
C GLN A 139 -1.19 4.22 -16.48
N PHE A 140 0.03 3.68 -16.41
CA PHE A 140 1.20 4.23 -17.12
C PHE A 140 1.11 4.15 -18.66
N LEU A 141 0.18 3.36 -19.22
CA LEU A 141 -0.09 3.39 -20.65
C LEU A 141 -0.74 4.70 -21.10
N TYR A 142 -1.43 5.40 -20.19
CA TYR A 142 -2.21 6.60 -20.48
C TYR A 142 -1.64 7.86 -19.84
N ILE A 143 -0.98 7.74 -18.69
CA ILE A 143 -0.41 8.87 -17.94
C ILE A 143 1.10 8.86 -18.13
N THR A 144 1.61 9.85 -18.87
CA THR A 144 3.03 10.00 -19.20
C THR A 144 3.49 11.44 -19.03
N ASP A 145 4.80 11.67 -19.07
CA ASP A 145 5.41 13.01 -19.00
C ASP A 145 4.98 13.94 -20.15
N ALA A 146 4.35 13.40 -21.20
CA ALA A 146 3.80 14.16 -22.32
C ALA A 146 2.80 15.25 -21.89
N ILE A 147 2.18 15.11 -20.71
CA ILE A 147 1.28 16.12 -20.13
C ILE A 147 2.00 17.48 -19.96
N TYR A 148 3.33 17.48 -19.82
CA TYR A 148 4.13 18.69 -19.60
C TYR A 148 4.89 19.19 -20.84
N ALA A 149 4.87 18.46 -21.96
CA ALA A 149 5.81 18.65 -23.07
C ALA A 149 5.70 20.01 -23.79
N ASN A 150 4.57 20.71 -23.66
CA ASN A 150 4.32 22.00 -24.33
C ASN A 150 4.22 23.20 -23.37
N LEU A 151 4.58 23.02 -22.10
CA LEU A 151 4.52 24.08 -21.10
C LEU A 151 5.89 24.71 -20.90
N SER A 152 5.91 26.02 -20.58
CA SER A 152 7.14 26.64 -20.09
C SER A 152 7.56 25.99 -18.78
N GLU A 153 8.87 25.96 -18.48
CA GLU A 153 9.41 25.29 -17.28
C GLU A 153 8.73 25.77 -15.99
N LYS A 154 8.50 27.08 -15.87
CA LYS A 154 7.77 27.67 -14.74
C LYS A 154 6.32 27.16 -14.66
N ALA A 155 5.60 27.12 -15.78
CA ALA A 155 4.22 26.63 -15.81
C ALA A 155 4.15 25.12 -15.52
N ALA A 156 5.09 24.33 -16.05
CA ALA A 156 5.21 22.90 -15.78
C ALA A 156 5.44 22.64 -14.28
N ASN A 157 6.33 23.39 -13.64
CA ASN A 157 6.62 23.24 -12.21
C ASN A 157 5.39 23.53 -11.32
N TYR A 158 4.63 24.59 -11.62
CA TYR A 158 3.38 24.85 -10.88
C TYR A 158 2.36 23.73 -11.08
N LEU A 159 2.19 23.24 -12.30
CA LEU A 159 1.25 22.16 -12.60
C LEU A 159 1.64 20.86 -11.90
N ARG A 160 2.94 20.51 -11.88
CA ARG A 160 3.49 19.34 -11.17
C ARG A 160 3.13 19.34 -9.70
N ILE A 161 3.23 20.48 -9.02
CA ILE A 161 2.87 20.60 -7.58
C ILE A 161 1.38 20.35 -7.36
N TRP A 162 0.50 20.94 -8.19
CA TRP A 162 -0.94 20.73 -8.06
C TRP A 162 -1.35 19.29 -8.35
N ILE A 163 -0.80 18.69 -9.41
CA ILE A 163 -1.02 17.28 -9.73
C ILE A 163 -0.53 16.40 -8.57
N PHE A 164 0.64 16.70 -8.01
CA PHE A 164 1.17 15.98 -6.84
C PHE A 164 0.22 16.05 -5.65
N VAL A 165 -0.30 17.23 -5.30
CA VAL A 165 -1.24 17.38 -4.17
C VAL A 165 -2.54 16.60 -4.41
N ILE A 166 -3.12 16.69 -5.60
CA ILE A 166 -4.34 15.96 -5.97
C ILE A 166 -4.09 14.44 -5.91
N ALA A 167 -2.98 13.99 -6.46
CA ALA A 167 -2.57 12.59 -6.44
C ALA A 167 -2.34 12.09 -5.01
N PHE A 168 -1.69 12.88 -4.16
CA PHE A 168 -1.46 12.56 -2.75
C PHE A 168 -2.76 12.43 -1.96
N LEU A 169 -3.72 13.34 -2.15
CA LEU A 169 -5.03 13.23 -1.50
C LEU A 169 -5.81 12.02 -2.01
N THR A 170 -5.76 11.75 -3.32
CA THR A 170 -6.37 10.57 -3.94
C THR A 170 -5.76 9.29 -3.38
N TYR A 171 -4.44 9.25 -3.19
CA TYR A 171 -3.71 8.18 -2.54
C TYR A 171 -4.14 7.96 -1.08
N CYS A 172 -4.35 9.04 -0.31
CA CYS A 172 -4.85 8.92 1.06
C CYS A 172 -6.28 8.35 1.11
N ILE A 173 -7.16 8.80 0.22
CA ILE A 173 -8.53 8.29 0.10
C ILE A 173 -8.53 6.81 -0.28
N SER A 174 -7.69 6.43 -1.25
CA SER A 174 -7.61 5.05 -1.72
C SER A 174 -7.14 4.09 -0.62
N ILE A 175 -6.11 4.46 0.14
CA ILE A 175 -5.64 3.70 1.29
C ILE A 175 -6.75 3.59 2.35
N ALA A 176 -7.45 4.68 2.64
CA ALA A 176 -8.55 4.65 3.60
C ALA A 176 -9.65 3.66 3.16
N LEU A 177 -10.01 3.60 1.87
CA LEU A 177 -10.97 2.63 1.34
C LEU A 177 -10.46 1.19 1.49
N MET A 178 -9.21 0.92 1.13
CA MET A 178 -8.60 -0.41 1.23
C MET A 178 -8.49 -0.87 2.69
N VAL A 179 -8.10 0.00 3.62
CA VAL A 179 -8.07 -0.32 5.06
C VAL A 179 -9.49 -0.52 5.60
N TYR A 180 -10.44 0.31 5.18
CA TYR A 180 -11.83 0.25 5.63
C TYR A 180 -12.53 -1.06 5.22
N CYS A 181 -12.23 -1.63 4.05
CA CYS A 181 -12.81 -2.91 3.62
C CYS A 181 -12.36 -4.11 4.47
N SER A 182 -11.21 -4.01 5.15
CA SER A 182 -10.67 -4.96 6.14
C SER A 182 -10.44 -6.41 5.65
N ILE A 183 -10.51 -6.69 4.34
CA ILE A 183 -10.22 -8.02 3.77
C ILE A 183 -8.95 -7.99 2.94
N MET A 184 -8.74 -6.90 2.20
CA MET A 184 -7.63 -6.76 1.26
C MET A 184 -7.01 -5.36 1.42
N PRO A 185 -6.48 -5.02 2.61
CA PRO A 185 -5.91 -3.69 2.81
C PRO A 185 -4.61 -3.51 2.01
N GLY A 186 -4.02 -4.59 1.49
CA GLY A 186 -2.81 -4.58 0.72
C GLY A 186 -1.58 -4.72 1.60
N VAL A 187 -0.55 -5.35 1.06
CA VAL A 187 0.63 -5.84 1.80
C VAL A 187 1.26 -4.78 2.72
N TYR A 188 1.39 -3.55 2.24
CA TYR A 188 1.92 -2.44 3.04
C TYR A 188 1.02 -2.07 4.23
N ASN A 189 -0.30 -2.00 4.05
CA ASN A 189 -1.17 -1.65 5.17
C ASN A 189 -1.26 -2.81 6.18
N SER A 190 -1.13 -4.04 5.69
CA SER A 190 -1.08 -5.26 6.49
C SER A 190 0.16 -5.34 7.36
N ILE A 191 1.35 -5.01 6.83
CA ILE A 191 2.60 -5.02 7.60
C ILE A 191 2.51 -4.05 8.80
N ALA A 192 1.94 -2.86 8.58
CA ALA A 192 1.75 -1.86 9.61
C ALA A 192 0.74 -2.31 10.68
N GLU A 193 -0.36 -2.95 10.28
CA GLU A 193 -1.39 -3.44 11.20
C GLU A 193 -0.92 -4.65 12.02
N GLU A 194 -0.20 -5.61 11.41
CA GLU A 194 0.36 -6.74 12.15
C GLU A 194 1.50 -6.32 13.09
N SER A 195 2.32 -5.36 12.68
CA SER A 195 3.33 -4.74 13.53
C SER A 195 2.69 -4.01 14.72
N ARG A 196 1.61 -3.26 14.49
CA ARG A 196 0.82 -2.61 15.55
C ARG A 196 0.33 -3.60 16.59
N LYS A 197 -0.18 -4.76 16.16
CA LYS A 197 -0.67 -5.82 17.06
C LYS A 197 0.45 -6.45 17.89
N LEU A 198 1.63 -6.66 17.31
CA LEU A 198 2.80 -7.24 18.01
C LEU A 198 3.40 -6.26 19.01
N THR A 199 3.62 -5.02 18.58
CA THR A 199 4.34 -3.99 19.35
C THR A 199 3.45 -3.20 20.30
N LYS A 200 2.12 -3.27 20.11
CA LYS A 200 1.11 -2.45 20.80
C LYS A 200 1.25 -0.94 20.54
N MET A 201 2.01 -0.53 19.53
CA MET A 201 2.09 0.86 19.10
C MET A 201 0.76 1.34 18.52
N SER A 202 0.60 2.66 18.33
CA SER A 202 -0.52 3.18 17.55
C SER A 202 -0.33 2.84 16.06
N TYR A 203 -1.42 2.72 15.29
CA TYR A 203 -1.33 2.44 13.84
C TYR A 203 -0.47 3.49 13.11
N GLN A 204 -0.62 4.76 13.49
CA GLN A 204 0.17 5.85 12.94
C GLN A 204 1.67 5.67 13.22
N ALA A 205 2.04 5.32 14.45
CA ALA A 205 3.45 5.13 14.80
C ALA A 205 4.04 3.90 14.10
N SER A 206 3.29 2.79 14.00
CA SER A 206 3.70 1.62 13.22
C SER A 206 3.89 1.95 11.74
N ARG A 207 2.99 2.77 11.16
CA ARG A 207 3.08 3.21 9.76
C ARG A 207 4.36 4.02 9.52
N VAL A 208 4.60 5.05 10.33
CA VAL A 208 5.81 5.90 10.22
C VAL A 208 7.07 5.06 10.37
N LEU A 209 7.12 4.11 11.32
CA LEU A 209 8.25 3.21 11.48
C LEU A 209 8.51 2.40 10.20
N TRP A 210 7.47 1.79 9.63
CA TRP A 210 7.60 1.04 8.37
C TRP A 210 7.99 1.93 7.20
N ASP A 211 7.53 3.17 7.17
CA ASP A 211 7.94 4.11 6.14
C ASP A 211 9.43 4.39 6.18
N PHE A 212 9.99 4.60 7.36
CA PHE A 212 11.45 4.72 7.52
C PHE A 212 12.18 3.44 7.13
N LEU A 213 11.71 2.28 7.60
CA LEU A 213 12.34 0.99 7.28
C LEU A 213 12.36 0.70 5.78
N LEU A 214 11.34 1.17 5.04
CA LEU A 214 11.26 1.00 3.59
C LEU A 214 12.21 1.93 2.83
N ILE A 215 12.57 3.10 3.40
CA ILE A 215 13.56 4.04 2.81
C ILE A 215 14.99 3.53 2.98
N VAL A 216 15.29 2.90 4.11
CA VAL A 216 16.64 2.41 4.47
C VAL A 216 17.33 1.64 3.32
N PRO A 217 16.73 0.61 2.70
CA PRO A 217 17.39 -0.11 1.61
C PRO A 217 17.72 0.80 0.41
N GLY A 218 16.85 1.75 0.06
CA GLY A 218 17.13 2.74 -1.00
C GLY A 218 18.33 3.64 -0.65
N VAL A 219 18.39 4.13 0.59
CA VAL A 219 19.53 4.95 1.06
C VAL A 219 20.83 4.16 1.07
N LEU A 220 20.81 2.90 1.54
CA LEU A 220 22.00 2.04 1.54
C LEU A 220 22.54 1.82 0.13
N ILE A 221 21.66 1.61 -0.86
CA ILE A 221 22.06 1.49 -2.27
C ILE A 221 22.76 2.76 -2.76
N LEU A 222 22.21 3.94 -2.46
CA LEU A 222 22.82 5.22 -2.85
C LEU A 222 24.20 5.46 -2.22
N ILE A 223 24.43 4.96 -1.00
CA ILE A 223 25.74 5.04 -0.36
C ILE A 223 26.75 4.14 -1.08
N ILE A 224 26.36 2.91 -1.40
CA ILE A 224 27.25 1.88 -1.95
C ILE A 224 27.54 2.10 -3.44
N VAL A 225 26.59 2.66 -4.20
CA VAL A 225 26.77 2.84 -5.64
C VAL A 225 27.83 3.90 -5.96
N ASN A 226 28.66 3.63 -6.97
CA ASN A 226 29.71 4.56 -7.41
C ASN A 226 29.19 5.58 -8.44
N TRP A 227 28.16 6.34 -8.07
CA TRP A 227 27.72 7.51 -8.85
C TRP A 227 28.45 8.77 -8.41
N ASP A 228 28.58 9.72 -9.34
CA ASP A 228 29.04 11.07 -9.01
C ASP A 228 28.16 11.70 -7.92
N ALA A 229 28.76 12.47 -7.02
CA ALA A 229 28.06 13.08 -5.89
C ALA A 229 26.91 14.01 -6.36
N THR A 230 27.09 14.70 -7.49
CA THR A 230 26.07 15.57 -8.09
C THR A 230 24.86 14.76 -8.54
N ILE A 231 25.09 13.60 -9.16
CA ILE A 231 24.03 12.70 -9.60
C ILE A 231 23.26 12.15 -8.40
N LYS A 232 23.96 11.74 -7.33
CA LYS A 232 23.32 11.28 -6.09
C LYS A 232 22.46 12.38 -5.46
N LEU A 233 22.97 13.61 -5.41
CA LEU A 233 22.25 14.75 -4.86
C LEU A 233 20.99 15.07 -5.68
N ASN A 234 21.11 15.11 -7.01
CA ASN A 234 19.98 15.34 -7.91
C ASN A 234 18.91 14.24 -7.77
N PHE A 235 19.34 12.98 -7.64
CA PHE A 235 18.42 11.87 -7.36
C PHE A 235 17.65 12.07 -6.05
N LEU A 236 18.35 12.43 -4.96
CA LEU A 236 17.71 12.71 -3.68
C LEU A 236 16.74 13.89 -3.77
N ILE A 237 17.09 14.95 -4.50
CA ILE A 237 16.21 16.11 -4.69
C ILE A 237 14.93 15.72 -5.46
N ASN A 238 15.03 14.81 -6.44
CA ASN A 238 13.88 14.39 -7.25
C ASN A 238 12.94 13.41 -6.50
N TYR A 239 13.48 12.54 -5.65
CA TYR A 239 12.72 11.40 -5.09
C TYR A 239 12.68 11.32 -3.56
N LEU A 240 13.57 12.03 -2.86
CA LEU A 240 13.60 12.18 -1.39
C LEU A 240 13.44 13.68 -1.03
N SER A 241 12.36 14.27 -1.52
CA SER A 241 12.06 15.68 -1.38
C SER A 241 11.00 15.93 -0.30
N PHE A 242 10.47 17.16 -0.24
CA PHE A 242 9.33 17.50 0.63
C PHE A 242 8.09 16.62 0.37
N GLY A 243 7.87 16.15 -0.87
CA GLY A 243 6.76 15.26 -1.18
C GLY A 243 6.87 13.92 -0.46
N THR A 244 8.07 13.36 -0.36
CA THR A 244 8.33 12.11 0.37
C THR A 244 8.10 12.30 1.88
N ILE A 245 8.47 13.46 2.42
CA ILE A 245 8.17 13.84 3.83
C ILE A 245 6.65 13.87 4.06
N PHE A 246 5.87 14.39 3.11
CA PHE A 246 4.41 14.38 3.20
C PHE A 246 3.86 12.95 3.24
N PHE A 247 4.37 12.05 2.39
CA PHE A 247 3.98 10.65 2.40
C PHE A 247 4.24 9.98 3.76
N ILE A 248 5.40 10.18 4.36
CA ILE A 248 5.77 9.56 5.66
C ILE A 248 4.90 10.10 6.79
N PHE A 249 4.76 11.42 6.91
CA PHE A 249 4.20 12.02 8.12
C PHE A 249 2.71 12.36 8.03
N LEU A 250 2.19 12.69 6.84
CA LEU A 250 0.82 13.15 6.67
C LEU A 250 -0.16 12.06 6.26
N THR A 251 0.30 11.00 5.57
CA THR A 251 -0.61 9.94 5.11
C THR A 251 -1.36 9.28 6.26
N GLY A 252 -0.67 8.90 7.34
CA GLY A 252 -1.29 8.27 8.51
C GLY A 252 -2.41 9.13 9.14
N PRO A 253 -2.12 10.39 9.54
CA PRO A 253 -3.12 11.32 10.04
C PRO A 253 -4.33 11.51 9.10
N ILE A 254 -4.09 11.75 7.81
CA ILE A 254 -5.16 12.02 6.84
C ILE A 254 -6.03 10.77 6.64
N VAL A 255 -5.42 9.60 6.44
CA VAL A 255 -6.14 8.31 6.33
C VAL A 255 -7.01 8.08 7.57
N ASN A 256 -6.50 8.35 8.77
CA ASN A 256 -7.27 8.18 10.01
C ASN A 256 -8.51 9.11 10.06
N GLN A 257 -8.40 10.37 9.61
CA GLN A 257 -9.55 11.27 9.55
C GLN A 257 -10.59 10.79 8.53
N ILE A 258 -10.15 10.33 7.36
CA ILE A 258 -11.04 9.76 6.34
C ILE A 258 -11.75 8.51 6.88
N LEU A 259 -11.03 7.62 7.57
CA LEU A 259 -11.62 6.43 8.20
C LEU A 259 -12.68 6.79 9.24
N LYS A 260 -12.47 7.84 10.04
CA LYS A 260 -13.49 8.32 10.99
C LYS A 260 -14.75 8.79 10.26
N LEU A 261 -14.60 9.51 9.15
CA LEU A 261 -15.72 9.93 8.32
C LEU A 261 -16.46 8.72 7.74
N PHE A 262 -15.76 7.75 7.15
CA PHE A 262 -16.37 6.54 6.62
C PHE A 262 -17.17 5.79 7.68
N ASN A 263 -16.60 5.60 8.88
CA ASN A 263 -17.29 4.94 9.99
C ASN A 263 -18.51 5.72 10.50
N LYS A 264 -18.54 7.05 10.34
CA LYS A 264 -19.71 7.88 10.66
C LYS A 264 -20.86 7.66 9.66
N PHE A 265 -20.55 7.51 8.38
CA PHE A 265 -21.56 7.27 7.33
C PHE A 265 -22.07 5.83 7.32
N TYR A 266 -21.15 4.87 7.44
CA TYR A 266 -21.47 3.45 7.42
C TYR A 266 -20.45 2.70 8.30
N ASN A 267 -20.89 1.88 9.24
CA ASN A 267 -19.99 1.09 10.06
C ASN A 267 -20.05 -0.38 9.63
N ILE A 268 -19.13 -0.78 8.73
CA ILE A 268 -19.04 -2.16 8.24
C ILE A 268 -18.87 -3.15 9.40
N LYS A 269 -18.07 -2.81 10.42
CA LYS A 269 -17.79 -3.71 11.55
C LYS A 269 -19.06 -3.96 12.37
N SER A 270 -19.82 -2.92 12.67
CA SER A 270 -21.10 -3.03 13.38
C SER A 270 -22.11 -3.87 12.59
N LYS A 271 -22.24 -3.63 11.28
CA LYS A 271 -23.11 -4.43 10.38
C LYS A 271 -22.70 -5.90 10.31
N THR A 272 -21.40 -6.17 10.25
CA THR A 272 -20.87 -7.54 10.33
C THR A 272 -21.26 -8.18 11.66
N GLN A 273 -21.07 -7.47 12.78
CA GLN A 273 -21.37 -7.99 14.11
C GLN A 273 -22.87 -8.21 14.38
N GLU A 274 -23.75 -7.37 13.84
CA GLU A 274 -25.21 -7.60 13.86
C GLU A 274 -25.60 -8.91 13.15
N LEU A 275 -24.94 -9.24 12.03
CA LEU A 275 -25.19 -10.50 11.32
C LEU A 275 -24.71 -11.72 12.10
N TYR A 276 -23.64 -11.58 12.89
CA TYR A 276 -23.20 -12.63 13.82
C TYR A 276 -24.16 -12.79 15.01
N ASN A 277 -24.65 -11.68 15.58
CA ASN A 277 -25.58 -11.70 16.71
C ASN A 277 -26.97 -12.23 16.35
N LYS A 278 -27.36 -12.19 15.07
CA LYS A 278 -28.60 -12.77 14.55
C LYS A 278 -28.53 -14.28 14.28
N LYS A 279 -27.40 -14.95 14.54
CA LYS A 279 -27.32 -16.42 14.37
C LYS A 279 -28.03 -17.14 15.52
N PRO A 280 -28.85 -18.17 15.25
CA PRO A 280 -29.13 -19.19 16.26
C PRO A 280 -27.81 -19.85 16.65
N GLN A 281 -27.58 -20.03 17.95
CA GLN A 281 -26.39 -20.71 18.46
C GLN A 281 -26.27 -22.06 17.76
N ILE A 282 -25.17 -22.26 17.03
CA ILE A 282 -24.82 -23.59 16.51
C ILE A 282 -24.47 -24.40 17.75
N ILE A 283 -25.43 -25.21 18.21
CA ILE A 283 -25.21 -26.24 19.22
C ILE A 283 -24.16 -27.18 18.64
N VAL A 284 -22.98 -27.19 19.28
CA VAL A 284 -21.87 -28.09 18.94
C VAL A 284 -22.21 -29.51 19.37
#